data_AF-A0A843IB58-F1
#
_entry.id   AF-A0A843IB58-F1
#
_cell.length_a   1.000
_cell.length_b   1.000
_cell.length_c   1.000
_cell.angle_alpha   90.00
_cell.angle_beta   90.00
_cell.angle_gamma   90.00
#
_symmetry.space_group_name_H-M   'P 1'
#
loop_
_entity.id
_entity.type
_entity.pdbx_description
1 polymer ?
#
loop_
_entity_poly.entity_id
_entity_poly.type
_entity_poly.pdbx_seq_one_letter_code
_entity_poly.pdbx_strand_id
1 'polypeptide(L)'
;MGHEITEEDKNATYVVLPAYNEATRIRPVIVDIASKGYNMVIVNDGSSDNTLEVVKQVKKEFPDKIHIFSLMINRGVGIATQT
;
A
#
# COMPACT_ATOMS: atom_id res chain seq x y z
N MET A 1 -2.02 -21.95 23.42
CA MET A 1 -0.84 -21.96 22.54
C MET A 1 -1.16 -21.01 21.40
N GLY A 2 -0.47 -19.87 21.33
CA GLY A 2 -0.70 -18.93 20.22
C GLY A 2 -0.10 -19.52 18.95
N HIS A 3 -0.85 -19.54 17.85
CA HIS A 3 -0.26 -19.80 16.54
C HIS A 3 0.68 -18.63 16.22
N GLU A 4 1.98 -18.91 16.14
CA GLU A 4 2.94 -17.96 15.60
C GLU A 4 2.70 -17.85 14.09
N ILE A 5 2.61 -16.61 13.60
CA ILE A 5 2.47 -16.34 12.17
C ILE A 5 3.78 -16.71 11.48
N THR A 6 3.72 -17.65 10.55
CA THR A 6 4.89 -18.10 9.79
C THR A 6 5.27 -17.09 8.69
N GLU A 7 6.49 -17.21 8.16
CA GLU A 7 6.90 -16.41 6.99
C GLU A 7 6.06 -16.74 5.74
N GLU A 8 5.57 -17.98 5.63
CA GLU A 8 4.67 -18.38 4.54
C GLU A 8 3.32 -17.66 4.67
N ASP A 9 2.77 -17.58 5.89
CA ASP A 9 1.54 -16.82 6.16
C ASP A 9 1.70 -15.33 5.81
N LYS A 10 2.84 -14.73 6.15
CA LYS A 10 3.14 -13.32 5.81
C LYS A 10 3.26 -13.11 4.31
N ASN A 11 3.93 -14.02 3.60
CA ASN A 11 4.08 -13.97 2.16
C ASN A 11 2.77 -14.25 1.41
N ALA A 12 1.82 -14.97 2.02
CA ALA A 12 0.48 -15.18 1.46
C ALA A 12 -0.49 -14.03 1.77
N THR A 13 -0.14 -13.14 2.71
CA THR A 13 -1.01 -12.04 3.15
C THR A 13 -0.71 -10.75 2.40
N TYR A 14 -1.78 -10.08 1.95
CA TYR A 14 -1.73 -8.77 1.30
C TYR A 14 -2.49 -7.72 2.10
N VAL A 15 -1.84 -6.60 2.38
CA VAL A 15 -2.48 -5.42 2.97
C VAL A 15 -2.89 -4.46 1.85
N VAL A 16 -4.18 -4.17 1.74
CA VAL A 16 -4.69 -3.18 0.78
C VAL A 16 -4.75 -1.82 1.46
N LEU A 17 -4.04 -0.83 0.91
CA LEU A 17 -3.94 0.51 1.47
C LEU A 17 -4.44 1.56 0.45
N PRO A 18 -5.66 2.07 0.58
CA PRO A 18 -6.09 3.24 -0.18
C PRO A 18 -5.34 4.49 0.31
N ALA A 19 -4.95 5.35 -0.63
CA ALA A 19 -4.21 6.58 -0.35
C ALA A 19 -4.72 7.74 -1.20
N TYR A 20 -5.04 8.85 -0.54
CA TYR A 20 -5.38 10.13 -1.18
C TYR A 20 -4.79 11.28 -0.37
N ASN A 21 -3.84 12.01 -0.97
CA ASN A 21 -3.16 13.14 -0.33
C ASN A 21 -2.49 12.82 1.02
N GLU A 22 -1.73 11.72 1.05
CA GLU A 22 -1.05 11.15 2.21
C GLU A 22 0.47 11.31 2.18
N ALA A 23 1.03 12.21 1.36
CA ALA A 23 2.47 12.28 1.09
C ALA A 23 3.35 12.35 2.37
N THR A 24 2.89 13.03 3.41
CA THR A 24 3.63 13.21 4.67
C THR A 24 3.45 12.06 5.67
N ARG A 25 2.44 11.20 5.48
CA ARG A 25 2.04 10.17 6.46
C ARG A 25 2.23 8.74 5.96
N ILE A 26 2.18 8.52 4.65
CA ILE A 26 2.18 7.17 4.08
C ILE A 26 3.51 6.44 4.29
N ARG A 27 4.65 7.14 4.22
CA ARG A 27 5.99 6.52 4.27
C ARG A 27 6.22 5.62 5.50
N PRO A 28 6.08 6.10 6.75
CA PRO A 28 6.34 5.26 7.92
C PRO A 28 5.45 4.01 7.96
N VAL A 29 4.19 4.11 7.51
CA VAL A 29 3.25 2.99 7.49
C VAL A 29 3.71 1.91 6.51
N ILE A 30 4.04 2.29 5.28
CA ILE A 30 4.39 1.32 4.24
C ILE A 30 5.77 0.69 4.47
N VAL A 31 6.70 1.40 5.11
CA VAL A 31 7.99 0.86 5.52
C VAL A 31 7.84 -0.16 6.64
N ASP A 32 7.02 0.13 7.66
CA ASP A 32 6.81 -0.78 8.80
C ASP A 32 6.15 -2.10 8.36
N ILE A 33 5.12 -2.03 7.50
CA ILE A 33 4.44 -3.23 6.97
C ILE A 33 5.40 -4.07 6.12
N ALA A 34 6.14 -3.45 5.20
CA ALA A 34 7.10 -4.15 4.35
C ALA A 34 8.24 -4.78 5.19
N SER A 35 8.74 -4.06 6.20
CA SER A 35 9.79 -4.57 7.11
C SER A 35 9.33 -5.74 7.97
N LYS A 36 8.02 -5.87 8.20
CA LYS A 36 7.41 -7.03 8.87
C LYS A 36 7.22 -8.24 7.96
N GLY A 37 7.52 -8.13 6.66
CA GLY A 37 7.50 -9.21 5.67
C GLY A 37 6.21 -9.32 4.86
N TYR A 38 5.21 -8.46 5.11
CA TYR A 38 3.92 -8.51 4.41
C TYR A 38 3.99 -7.89 3.02
N ASN A 39 3.17 -8.39 2.11
CA ASN A 39 2.95 -7.76 0.81
C ASN A 39 1.85 -6.70 0.91
N MET A 40 1.85 -5.76 -0.02
CA MET A 40 0.92 -4.65 -0.01
C MET A 40 0.46 -4.27 -1.41
N VAL A 41 -0.81 -3.85 -1.49
CA VAL A 41 -1.39 -3.21 -2.67
C VAL A 41 -1.81 -1.80 -2.28
N ILE A 42 -1.09 -0.79 -2.79
CA ILE A 42 -1.39 0.61 -2.55
C ILE A 42 -2.27 1.12 -3.68
N VAL A 43 -3.45 1.62 -3.34
CA VAL A 43 -4.43 2.18 -4.26
C VAL A 43 -4.39 3.69 -4.16
N ASN A 44 -3.67 4.36 -5.06
CA ASN A 44 -3.66 5.82 -5.14
C ASN A 44 -4.93 6.33 -5.84
N ASP A 45 -5.84 6.93 -5.08
CA ASP A 45 -7.14 7.43 -5.54
C ASP A 45 -7.03 8.85 -6.12
N GLY A 46 -6.15 9.02 -7.11
CA GLY A 46 -5.98 10.31 -7.79
C GLY A 46 -5.47 11.43 -6.90
N SER A 47 -4.49 11.15 -6.03
CA SER A 47 -3.83 12.19 -5.23
C SER A 47 -3.29 13.32 -6.11
N SER A 48 -3.47 14.56 -5.65
CA SER A 48 -2.94 15.77 -6.28
C SER A 48 -1.60 16.20 -5.70
N ASP A 49 -1.18 15.57 -4.59
CA ASP A 49 0.10 15.81 -3.94
C ASP A 49 1.17 14.75 -4.32
N ASN A 50 2.28 14.73 -3.58
CA ASN A 50 3.41 13.83 -3.84
C ASN A 50 3.20 12.39 -3.33
N THR A 51 1.97 11.96 -2.98
CA THR A 51 1.70 10.62 -2.42
C THR A 51 2.26 9.51 -3.32
N LEU A 52 1.98 9.57 -4.63
CA LEU A 52 2.44 8.57 -5.58
C LEU A 52 3.97 8.52 -5.67
N GLU A 53 4.64 9.67 -5.57
CA GLU A 53 6.11 9.75 -5.62
C GLU A 53 6.73 9.08 -4.39
N VAL A 54 6.22 9.40 -3.19
CA VAL A 54 6.68 8.80 -1.94
C VAL A 54 6.52 7.29 -1.97
N VAL A 55 5.38 6.79 -2.46
CA VAL A 55 5.13 5.35 -2.60
C VAL A 55 6.10 4.70 -3.59
N LYS A 56 6.39 5.34 -4.72
CA LYS A 56 7.36 4.85 -5.71
C LYS A 56 8.78 4.80 -5.14
N GLN A 57 9.16 5.75 -4.29
CA GLN A 57 10.46 5.72 -3.62
C GLN A 57 10.59 4.51 -2.71
N VAL A 58 9.60 4.25 -1.85
CA VAL A 58 9.64 3.07 -0.97
C VAL A 58 9.52 1.76 -1.74
N LYS A 59 8.79 1.72 -2.86
CA LYS A 59 8.80 0.53 -3.75
C LYS A 59 10.21 0.21 -4.25
N LYS A 60 11.09 1.19 -4.47
CA LYS A 60 12.50 0.90 -4.83
C LYS A 60 13.27 0.26 -3.69
N GLU A 61 12.93 0.60 -2.44
CA GLU A 61 13.50 -0.01 -1.23
C GLU A 61 12.97 -1.45 -1.04
N PHE A 62 11.69 -1.71 -1.39
CA PHE A 62 11.01 -3.00 -1.24
C PHE A 62 10.29 -3.44 -2.54
N PRO A 63 11.03 -3.82 -3.59
CA PRO A 63 10.48 -4.03 -4.94
C PRO A 63 9.41 -5.12 -5.01
N ASP A 64 9.61 -6.20 -4.26
CA ASP A 64 8.77 -7.40 -4.30
C ASP A 64 7.58 -7.36 -3.33
N LYS A 65 7.56 -6.37 -2.41
CA LYS A 65 6.52 -6.26 -1.38
C LYS A 65 5.45 -5.23 -1.71
N ILE A 66 5.73 -4.27 -2.58
CA ILE A 66 4.83 -3.13 -2.82
C ILE A 66 4.32 -3.16 -4.26
N HIS A 67 3.02 -3.34 -4.41
CA HIS A 67 2.29 -3.21 -5.67
C HIS A 67 1.51 -1.89 -5.65
N ILE A 68 1.53 -1.15 -6.75
CA ILE A 68 0.91 0.18 -6.84
C ILE A 68 -0.16 0.15 -7.92
N PHE A 69 -1.37 0.55 -7.57
CA PHE A 69 -2.45 0.84 -8.50
C PHE A 69 -2.81 2.31 -8.38
N SER A 70 -2.78 3.07 -9.48
CA SER A 70 -3.03 4.51 -9.46
C SER A 70 -4.08 4.90 -10.47
N LEU A 71 -5.09 5.64 -10.02
CA LEU A 71 -6.11 6.24 -10.88
C LEU A 71 -5.63 7.60 -11.37
N MET A 72 -5.80 7.90 -12.67
CA MET A 72 -5.40 9.20 -13.25
C MET A 72 -6.29 10.37 -12.82
N ILE A 73 -7.52 10.09 -12.35
CA ILE A 73 -8.49 11.08 -11.87
C ILE A 73 -9.13 10.47 -10.61
N ASN A 74 -9.20 11.22 -9.50
CA ASN A 74 -9.95 10.79 -8.31
C ASN A 74 -11.42 10.61 -8.71
N ARG A 75 -11.94 9.38 -8.61
CA ARG A 75 -13.31 9.05 -9.04
C ARG A 75 -14.33 9.06 -7.89
N GLY A 76 -13.94 9.53 -6.71
CA GLY A 76 -14.79 9.59 -5.52
C GLY A 76 -15.10 8.21 -4.94
N VAL A 77 -15.55 8.22 -3.69
CA VAL A 77 -15.78 7.05 -2.80
C VAL A 77 -16.79 6.02 -3.33
N GLY A 78 -17.46 6.27 -4.45
CA GLY A 78 -18.59 5.49 -4.97
C GLY A 78 -18.28 4.42 -6.03
N ILE A 79 -17.04 4.26 -6.50
CA ILE A 79 -16.72 3.28 -7.57
C ILE A 79 -15.82 2.12 -7.09
N ALA A 80 -15.23 2.20 -5.89
CA ALA A 80 -14.39 1.13 -5.34
C ALA A 80 -15.18 0.02 -4.61
N THR A 81 -16.51 0.14 -4.49
CA THR A 81 -17.41 -0.87 -3.90
C THR A 81 -18.64 -1.15 -4.78
N GLN A 82 -18.46 -1.30 -6.09
CA GLN A 82 -19.47 -2.02 -6.86
C GLN A 82 -19.34 -3.52 -6.55
N THR A 83 -20.31 -4.01 -5.79
CA THR A 83 -20.67 -5.42 -5.61
C THR A 83 -21.22 -5.98 -6.92
#